data_AF-A0AAU7C8F5-F1
#
_entry.id   AF-A0AAU7C8F5-F1
#
_cell.length_a   1.000
_cell.length_b   1.000
_cell.length_c   1.000
_cell.angle_alpha   90.00
_cell.angle_beta   90.00
_cell.angle_gamma   90.00
#
_symmetry.space_group_name_H-M   'P 1'
#
loop_
_entity.id
_entity.type
_entity.pdbx_description
1 polymer ?
#
loop_
_entity_poly.entity_id
_entity_poly.type
_entity_poly.pdbx_seq_one_letter_code
_entity_poly.pdbx_strand_id
1 'polypeptide(L)'
;MDQILLELLMRLEAIGERDESLFDTVVREKMGDPIFYGFIKPEPGYVLPDDYGMPDEENRLIKAALGTYIEGARPLATTLGIDSFHERLAAFQNLDVRTEQKNDYDDFFGWMNPDLFDQAGNLRTRP
;
A
#
# COMPACT_ATOMS: atom_id res chain seq x y z
N MET A 1 8.89 1.46 -10.33
CA MET A 1 8.05 1.28 -9.13
C MET A 1 8.24 2.44 -8.16
N ASP A 2 9.48 2.84 -7.93
CA ASP A 2 9.86 3.83 -6.92
C ASP A 2 9.11 5.17 -7.04
N GLN A 3 9.02 5.74 -8.24
CA GLN A 3 8.34 7.03 -8.44
C GLN A 3 6.85 6.98 -8.07
N ILE A 4 6.12 5.94 -8.47
CA ILE A 4 4.69 5.84 -8.15
C ILE A 4 4.46 5.53 -6.67
N LEU A 5 5.37 4.78 -6.03
CA LEU A 5 5.36 4.58 -4.58
C LEU A 5 5.60 5.92 -3.87
N LEU A 6 6.60 6.70 -4.28
CA LEU A 6 6.87 8.01 -3.72
C LEU A 6 5.65 8.94 -3.79
N GLU A 7 4.97 8.97 -4.94
CA GLU A 7 3.75 9.77 -5.12
C GLU A 7 2.61 9.34 -4.19
N LEU A 8 2.46 8.04 -3.92
CA LEU A 8 1.53 7.54 -2.91
C LEU A 8 1.92 8.06 -1.53
N LEU A 9 3.18 7.88 -1.11
CA LEU A 9 3.65 8.29 0.21
C LEU A 9 3.49 9.80 0.44
N MET A 10 3.83 10.62 -0.55
CA MET A 10 3.65 12.07 -0.47
C MET A 10 2.17 12.49 -0.32
N ARG A 11 1.25 11.78 -0.99
CA ARG A 11 -0.19 12.05 -0.85
C ARG A 11 -0.71 11.67 0.52
N LEU A 12 -0.26 10.54 1.06
CA LEU A 12 -0.62 10.11 2.42
C LEU A 12 -0.01 11.04 3.47
N GLU A 13 1.25 11.44 3.30
CA GLU A 13 1.91 12.42 4.18
C GLU A 13 1.11 13.73 4.26
N ALA A 14 0.68 14.29 3.13
CA ALA A 14 -0.14 15.49 3.10
C ALA A 14 -1.51 15.32 3.80
N ILE A 15 -2.05 14.11 3.86
CA ILE A 15 -3.26 13.80 4.64
C ILE A 15 -2.91 13.74 6.13
N GLY A 16 -1.80 13.09 6.49
CA GLY A 16 -1.33 12.97 7.87
C GLY A 16 -0.93 14.31 8.50
N GLU A 17 -0.41 15.25 7.71
CA GLU A 17 -0.15 16.63 8.14
C GLU A 17 -1.42 17.39 8.52
N ARG A 18 -2.56 17.03 7.91
CA ARG A 18 -3.86 17.63 8.19
C ARG A 18 -4.56 16.93 9.36
N ASP A 19 -4.42 15.62 9.44
CA ASP A 19 -5.04 14.77 10.45
C ASP A 19 -4.11 13.61 10.83
N GLU A 20 -3.51 13.72 12.01
CA GLU A 20 -2.55 12.75 12.56
C GLU A 20 -3.18 11.35 12.79
N SER A 21 -4.51 11.25 12.85
CA SER A 21 -5.19 9.95 13.01
C SER A 21 -4.97 9.00 11.82
N LEU A 22 -4.45 9.50 10.69
CA LEU A 22 -3.96 8.66 9.59
C LEU A 22 -2.96 7.60 10.07
N PHE A 23 -2.15 7.92 11.09
CA PHE A 23 -1.12 7.03 11.63
C PHE A 23 -1.66 6.06 12.70
N ASP A 24 -2.95 6.14 13.05
CA ASP A 24 -3.58 5.21 13.97
C ASP A 24 -3.58 3.79 13.39
N THR A 25 -3.31 2.81 14.24
CA THR A 25 -3.22 1.39 13.84
C THR A 25 -4.43 0.93 13.04
N VAL A 26 -5.65 1.33 13.43
CA VAL A 26 -6.89 0.94 12.74
C VAL A 26 -6.94 1.48 11.31
N VAL A 27 -6.50 2.72 11.09
CA VAL A 27 -6.50 3.35 9.77
C VAL A 27 -5.42 2.69 8.89
N ARG A 28 -4.23 2.48 9.44
CA ARG A 28 -3.11 1.80 8.78
C ARG A 28 -3.48 0.39 8.32
N GLU A 29 -4.12 -0.39 9.19
CA GLU A 29 -4.63 -1.73 8.85
C GLU A 29 -5.64 -1.68 7.70
N LYS A 30 -6.62 -0.77 7.75
CA LYS A 30 -7.60 -0.59 6.68
C LYS A 30 -6.98 -0.12 5.35
N MET A 31 -5.90 0.65 5.37
CA MET A 31 -5.16 1.04 4.16
C MET A 31 -4.33 -0.10 3.58
N GLY A 32 -3.88 -1.05 4.41
CA GLY A 32 -3.11 -2.21 3.99
C GLY A 32 -3.88 -3.13 3.04
N ASP A 33 -5.17 -3.37 3.31
CA ASP A 33 -6.03 -4.25 2.50
C ASP A 33 -6.06 -3.84 1.01
N PRO A 34 -6.32 -2.58 0.65
CA PRO A 34 -6.19 -2.09 -0.73
C PRO A 34 -4.86 -2.37 -1.41
N ILE A 35 -3.74 -2.21 -0.71
CA ILE A 35 -2.45 -2.51 -1.31
C ILE A 35 -2.29 -4.02 -1.49
N PHE A 36 -2.68 -4.80 -0.48
CA PHE A 36 -2.55 -6.24 -0.50
C PHE A 36 -3.39 -6.85 -1.64
N TYR A 37 -4.70 -6.64 -1.64
CA TYR A 37 -5.61 -7.22 -2.64
C TYR A 37 -5.66 -6.43 -3.96
N GLY A 38 -5.26 -5.16 -3.94
CA GLY A 38 -5.20 -4.32 -5.13
C GLY A 38 -3.91 -4.47 -5.91
N PHE A 39 -2.76 -4.72 -5.28
CA PHE A 39 -1.48 -4.72 -5.98
C PHE A 39 -0.60 -5.94 -5.70
N ILE A 40 -0.41 -6.33 -4.43
CA ILE A 40 0.58 -7.35 -4.04
C ILE A 40 0.09 -8.76 -4.39
N LYS A 41 -1.14 -9.08 -4.02
CA LYS A 41 -1.88 -10.30 -4.35
C LYS A 41 -3.20 -9.91 -5.04
N PRO A 42 -3.15 -9.47 -6.31
CA PRO A 42 -4.32 -8.91 -6.98
C PRO A 42 -5.51 -9.87 -6.98
N GLU A 43 -6.63 -9.43 -6.40
CA GLU A 43 -7.90 -10.14 -6.48
C GLU A 43 -8.77 -9.52 -7.59
N PRO A 44 -9.22 -10.31 -8.58
CA PRO A 44 -10.09 -9.81 -9.64
C PRO A 44 -11.39 -9.25 -9.06
N GLY A 45 -11.72 -8.01 -9.42
CA GLY A 45 -12.94 -7.34 -8.95
C GLY A 45 -12.84 -6.74 -7.54
N TYR A 46 -11.66 -6.72 -6.91
CA TYR A 46 -11.47 -6.01 -5.65
C TYR A 46 -11.89 -4.53 -5.76
N VAL A 47 -12.70 -4.08 -4.80
CA VAL A 47 -13.23 -2.71 -4.73
C VAL A 47 -12.61 -2.01 -3.54
N LEU A 48 -12.11 -0.79 -3.74
CA LEU A 48 -11.58 0.03 -2.66
C LEU A 48 -12.68 0.40 -1.66
N PRO A 49 -12.43 0.24 -0.34
CA PRO A 49 -13.38 0.64 0.68
C PRO A 49 -13.61 2.15 0.65
N ASP A 50 -14.79 2.56 1.12
CA ASP A 50 -15.16 3.98 1.28
C ASP A 50 -14.82 4.52 2.67
N ASP A 51 -14.60 3.66 3.66
CA ASP A 51 -14.31 4.02 5.05
C ASP A 51 -12.98 3.42 5.54
N TYR A 52 -12.02 4.30 5.81
CA TYR A 52 -10.72 3.99 6.39
C TYR A 52 -10.65 4.30 7.89
N GLY A 53 -11.77 4.66 8.52
CA GLY A 53 -11.80 5.11 9.92
C GLY A 53 -11.47 6.59 10.10
N MET A 54 -11.47 7.36 9.01
CA MET A 54 -11.20 8.80 8.99
C MET A 54 -12.50 9.60 8.71
N PRO A 55 -12.49 10.94 8.84
CA PRO A 55 -13.60 11.75 8.36
C PRO A 55 -13.80 11.61 6.84
N ASP A 56 -14.99 11.98 6.34
CA ASP A 56 -15.43 11.74 4.95
C ASP A 56 -14.52 12.39 3.88
N GLU A 57 -13.86 13.50 4.18
CA GLU A 57 -12.92 14.12 3.24
C GLU A 57 -11.63 13.31 3.14
N GLU A 58 -11.02 12.99 4.27
CA GLU A 58 -9.81 12.21 4.39
C GLU A 58 -10.00 10.79 3.81
N ASN A 59 -11.13 10.13 4.09
CA ASN A 59 -11.50 8.85 3.47
C ASN A 59 -11.48 8.90 1.94
N ARG A 60 -12.02 9.98 1.33
CA ARG A 60 -12.02 10.17 -0.12
C ARG A 60 -10.61 10.41 -0.66
N LEU A 61 -9.78 11.16 0.07
CA LEU A 61 -8.40 11.43 -0.31
C LEU A 61 -7.54 10.16 -0.24
N ILE A 62 -7.68 9.35 0.83
CA ILE A 62 -7.02 8.06 0.98
C ILE A 62 -7.43 7.12 -0.16
N LYS A 63 -8.74 6.97 -0.41
CA LYS A 63 -9.24 6.15 -1.52
C LYS A 63 -8.65 6.57 -2.87
N ALA A 64 -8.60 7.88 -3.14
CA ALA A 64 -8.05 8.41 -4.38
C ALA A 64 -6.53 8.17 -4.51
N ALA A 65 -5.78 8.33 -3.42
CA ALA A 65 -4.34 8.04 -3.40
C ALA A 65 -4.05 6.56 -3.66
N LEU A 66 -4.72 5.66 -2.92
CA LEU A 66 -4.57 4.21 -3.08
C LEU A 66 -5.01 3.75 -4.48
N GLY A 67 -6.13 4.27 -4.98
CA GLY A 67 -6.61 3.95 -6.33
C GLY A 67 -5.65 4.37 -7.42
N THR A 68 -5.13 5.60 -7.36
CA THR A 68 -4.14 6.10 -8.32
C THR A 68 -2.87 5.23 -8.33
N TYR A 69 -2.38 4.85 -7.15
CA TYR A 69 -1.25 3.94 -7.04
C TYR A 69 -1.55 2.59 -7.69
N ILE A 70 -2.66 1.94 -7.33
CA ILE A 70 -3.01 0.60 -7.84
C ILE A 70 -3.20 0.60 -9.36
N GLU A 71 -3.91 1.61 -9.89
CA GLU A 71 -4.16 1.76 -11.33
C GLU A 71 -2.88 1.94 -12.14
N GLY A 72 -1.91 2.72 -11.63
CA GLY A 72 -0.62 2.91 -12.30
C GLY A 72 0.39 1.79 -12.06
N ALA A 73 0.40 1.22 -10.85
CA ALA A 73 1.39 0.23 -10.42
C ALA A 73 1.17 -1.13 -11.11
N ARG A 74 -0.08 -1.53 -11.35
CA ARG A 74 -0.41 -2.79 -12.04
C ARG A 74 0.23 -2.89 -13.43
N PRO A 75 -0.04 -1.98 -14.39
CA PRO A 75 0.55 -2.06 -15.73
C PRO A 75 2.06 -1.80 -15.71
N LEU A 76 2.56 -0.96 -14.78
CA LEU A 76 3.99 -0.73 -14.62
C LEU A 76 4.73 -1.98 -14.16
N ALA A 77 4.19 -2.70 -13.18
CA ALA A 77 4.74 -3.95 -12.69
C ALA A 77 4.86 -4.99 -13.82
N THR A 78 3.81 -5.15 -14.63
CA THR A 78 3.87 -6.03 -15.82
C THR A 78 4.93 -5.59 -16.81
N THR A 79 5.08 -4.29 -17.06
CA THR A 79 6.12 -3.75 -17.97
C THR A 79 7.53 -4.02 -17.45
N LEU A 80 7.70 -4.04 -16.13
CA LEU A 80 8.99 -4.29 -15.47
C LEU A 80 9.25 -5.77 -15.17
N GLY A 81 8.32 -6.67 -15.50
CA GLY A 81 8.41 -8.11 -15.20
C GLY A 81 8.27 -8.45 -13.72
N ILE A 82 7.58 -7.60 -12.94
CA ILE A 82 7.30 -7.80 -11.51
C ILE A 82 5.96 -8.54 -11.40
N ASP A 83 6.03 -9.86 -11.45
CA ASP A 83 4.84 -10.70 -11.64
C ASP A 83 4.47 -11.51 -10.40
N SER A 84 5.45 -11.90 -9.59
CA SER A 84 5.21 -12.71 -8.40
C SER A 84 4.75 -11.89 -7.19
N PHE A 85 4.10 -12.57 -6.24
CA PHE A 85 3.71 -11.99 -4.96
C PHE A 85 4.90 -11.35 -4.23
N HIS A 86 6.04 -12.05 -4.14
CA HIS A 86 7.21 -11.54 -3.41
C HIS A 86 7.87 -10.36 -4.13
N GLU A 87 7.92 -10.33 -5.46
CA GLU A 87 8.45 -9.19 -6.20
C GLU A 87 7.56 -7.95 -6.02
N ARG A 88 6.23 -8.11 -6.06
CA ARG A 88 5.28 -7.02 -5.82
C ARG A 88 5.37 -6.51 -4.39
N LEU A 89 5.48 -7.42 -3.42
CA LEU A 89 5.70 -7.08 -2.02
C LEU A 89 7.00 -6.31 -1.85
N ALA A 90 8.11 -6.79 -2.40
CA ALA A 90 9.41 -6.11 -2.32
C ALA A 90 9.39 -4.73 -3.00
N ALA A 91 8.70 -4.60 -4.14
CA ALA A 91 8.55 -3.33 -4.83
C ALA A 91 7.72 -2.30 -4.05
N PHE A 92 6.74 -2.76 -3.26
CA PHE A 92 5.95 -1.89 -2.37
C PHE A 92 6.72 -1.56 -1.08
N GLN A 93 7.43 -2.53 -0.50
CA GLN A 93 8.19 -2.39 0.74
C GLN A 93 9.61 -1.82 0.53
N ASN A 94 9.79 -0.97 -0.48
CA ASN A 94 11.10 -0.44 -0.84
C ASN A 94 11.51 0.70 0.11
N LEU A 95 12.39 0.41 1.08
CA LEU A 95 12.89 1.35 2.09
C LEU A 95 13.78 2.47 1.54
N ASP A 96 14.22 2.37 0.27
CA ASP A 96 14.95 3.45 -0.40
C ASP A 96 14.02 4.58 -0.87
N VAL A 97 12.70 4.33 -0.93
CA VAL A 97 11.69 5.30 -1.34
C VAL A 97 11.12 5.99 -0.11
N ARG A 98 11.43 7.28 0.04
CA ARG A 98 11.00 8.09 1.19
C ARG A 98 10.57 9.49 0.78
N THR A 99 9.63 10.06 1.52
CA THR A 99 9.25 11.47 1.39
C THR A 99 10.38 12.40 1.84
N GLU A 100 10.21 13.71 1.64
CA GLU A 100 11.16 14.70 2.15
C GLU A 100 11.27 14.66 3.68
N GLN A 101 10.16 14.37 4.38
CA GLN A 101 10.12 14.20 5.84
C GLN A 101 10.65 12.85 6.32
N LYS A 102 11.14 12.01 5.40
CA LYS A 102 11.72 10.69 5.66
C LYS A 102 10.73 9.62 6.04
N ASN A 103 9.43 9.86 5.85
CA ASN A 103 8.43 8.80 5.95
C ASN A 103 8.60 7.83 4.79
N ASP A 104 8.60 6.55 5.09
CA ASP A 104 8.60 5.47 4.13
C ASP A 104 7.29 4.67 4.23
N TYR A 105 7.19 3.57 3.49
CA TYR A 105 5.96 2.79 3.48
C TYR A 105 5.65 2.15 4.85
N ASP A 106 6.66 1.81 5.67
CA ASP A 106 6.48 1.15 6.97
C ASP A 106 5.72 2.08 7.91
N ASP A 107 6.01 3.39 7.87
CA ASP A 107 5.30 4.42 8.65
C ASP A 107 3.79 4.42 8.41
N PHE A 108 3.35 4.14 7.17
CA PHE A 108 1.92 4.11 6.81
C PHE A 108 1.28 2.72 6.88
N PHE A 109 1.99 1.67 6.50
CA PHE A 109 1.38 0.35 6.27
C PHE A 109 1.92 -0.74 7.20
N GLY A 110 3.06 -0.51 7.83
CA GLY A 110 3.76 -1.54 8.61
C GLY A 110 4.52 -2.54 7.73
N TRP A 111 5.48 -3.22 8.33
CA TRP A 111 6.28 -4.24 7.66
C TRP A 111 5.57 -5.60 7.63
N MET A 112 5.28 -6.11 6.43
CA MET A 112 4.90 -7.51 6.22
C MET A 112 6.15 -8.36 6.01
N ASN A 113 6.37 -9.32 6.90
CA ASN A 113 7.48 -10.26 6.77
C ASN A 113 7.24 -11.24 5.59
N PRO A 114 8.06 -11.18 4.51
CA PRO A 114 7.88 -12.04 3.34
C PRO A 114 7.98 -13.54 3.66
N ASP A 115 8.76 -13.92 4.68
CA ASP A 115 8.98 -15.32 5.07
C ASP A 115 7.73 -16.00 5.64
N LEU A 116 6.75 -15.20 6.08
CA LEU A 116 5.46 -15.71 6.55
C LEU A 116 4.56 -16.16 5.40
N PHE A 117 4.90 -15.85 4.14
CA PHE A 117 4.07 -16.13 2.98
C PHE A 117 4.69 -17.21 2.08
N ASP A 118 3.85 -18.03 1.46
CA ASP A 118 4.24 -18.88 0.34
C ASP A 118 4.33 -18.08 -0.98
N GLN A 119 4.67 -18.76 -2.08
CA GLN A 119 4.79 -18.13 -3.40
C GLN A 119 3.47 -17.55 -3.94
N ALA A 120 2.33 -18.03 -3.45
CA ALA A 120 1.01 -17.55 -3.82
C ALA A 120 0.50 -16.44 -2.87
N GLY A 121 1.30 -16.04 -1.88
CA GLY A 121 0.94 -15.04 -0.89
C GLY A 121 -0.02 -15.54 0.19
N ASN A 122 -0.09 -16.86 0.43
CA ASN A 122 -0.83 -17.41 1.58
C ASN A 122 0.09 -17.49 2.79
N LEU A 123 -0.47 -17.28 3.99
CA LEU A 123 0.27 -17.50 5.22
C LEU A 123 0.72 -18.95 5.32
N ARG A 124 2.01 -19.17 5.54
CA ARG A 124 2.56 -20.48 5.84
C ARG A 124 1.97 -20.92 7.18
N THR A 125 1.06 -21.89 7.15
CA THR A 125 0.69 -22.60 8.37
C THR A 125 1.96 -23.22 8.93
N ARG A 126 2.29 -22.93 10.20
CA ARG A 126 3.37 -23.65 10.88
C ARG A 126 3.07 -25.16 10.76
N PRO A 127 4.08 -26.00 10.49
CA PRO A 127 3.90 -27.44 10.46
C PRO A 127 3.38 -27.99 11.79
#